data_AF-A0A1G0YXH7-F1
#
_entry.id   AF-A0A1G0YXH7-F1
#
_cell.length_a   1.000
_cell.length_b   1.000
_cell.length_c   1.000
_cell.angle_alpha   90.00
_cell.angle_beta   90.00
_cell.angle_gamma   90.00
#
_symmetry.space_group_name_H-M   'P 1'
#
loop_
_entity.id
_entity.type
_entity.pdbx_description
1 polymer ?
#
loop_
_entity_poly.entity_id
_entity_poly.type
_entity_poly.pdbx_seq_one_letter_code
_entity_poly.pdbx_strand_id
1 'polypeptide(L)' 'MLLLVSCSSQFVSHGEKMYLRSKNGPGVVVPPPLTDTNTSHFYDLPAQQKKHPKVSVVPPPIVTNKQESL' A
#
# COMPACT_ATOMS: atom_id res chain seq x y z
N MET A 1 34.71 22.89 -13.25
CA MET A 1 34.16 21.72 -12.53
C MET A 1 32.64 21.87 -12.51
N LEU A 2 31.93 21.21 -13.43
CA LEU A 2 30.47 21.29 -13.52
C LEU A 2 29.87 20.32 -12.50
N LEU A 3 29.27 20.84 -11.42
CA LEU A 3 28.48 20.05 -10.49
C LEU A 3 27.06 19.98 -11.02
N LEU A 4 26.71 18.85 -11.65
CA LEU A 4 25.34 18.52 -12.02
C LEU A 4 24.55 18.32 -10.71
N VAL A 5 23.80 19.34 -10.31
CA VAL A 5 22.85 19.25 -9.21
C VAL A 5 21.74 18.32 -9.67
N SER A 6 21.85 17.04 -9.31
CA SER A 6 20.79 16.07 -9.50
C SER A 6 19.51 16.63 -8.88
N CYS A 7 18.46 16.78 -9.68
CA CYS A 7 17.15 17.20 -9.22
C CYS A 7 16.61 16.13 -8.25
N SER A 8 16.86 16.31 -6.96
CA SER A 8 16.28 15.50 -5.89
C SER A 8 14.85 15.98 -5.63
N SER A 9 13.97 15.87 -6.62
CA SER A 9 12.52 15.97 -6.42
C SER A 9 12.06 14.68 -5.77
N GLN A 10 12.43 14.51 -4.50
CA GLN A 10 11.77 13.54 -3.64
C GLN A 10 10.32 14.02 -3.55
N PHE A 11 9.40 13.34 -4.23
CA PHE A 11 7.96 13.59 -4.11
C PHE A 11 7.54 13.26 -2.68
N VAL A 12 7.85 14.15 -1.75
CA VAL A 12 7.47 14.03 -0.34
C VAL A 12 6.10 14.69 -0.23
N SER A 13 5.06 13.89 -0.41
CA SER A 13 3.74 14.32 0.03
C SER A 13 3.80 14.49 1.55
N HIS A 14 3.26 15.59 2.07
CA HIS A 14 3.37 15.95 3.50
C HIS A 14 2.70 14.93 4.46
N GLY A 15 2.06 13.88 3.94
CA GLY A 15 1.40 12.81 4.70
C GLY A 15 1.90 11.38 4.41
N GLU A 16 2.96 11.22 3.62
CA GLU A 16 3.36 9.94 2.98
C GLU A 16 3.69 8.76 3.91
N LYS A 17 3.75 8.97 5.22
CA LYS A 17 4.11 7.93 6.21
C LYS A 17 3.15 7.83 7.38
N MET A 18 2.09 8.64 7.40
CA MET A 18 1.13 8.62 8.51
C MET A 18 0.40 7.27 8.60
N TYR A 19 0.13 6.63 7.46
CA TYR A 19 -0.47 5.30 7.41
C TYR A 19 0.41 4.21 8.07
N LEU A 20 1.74 4.37 8.13
CA LEU A 20 2.64 3.40 8.78
C LEU A 20 2.45 3.34 10.30
N ARG A 21 1.88 4.39 10.89
CA ARG A 21 1.56 4.46 12.33
C ARG A 21 0.13 4.01 12.63
N SER A 22 -0.71 3.85 11.60
CA SER A 22 -2.09 3.42 11.75
C SER A 22 -2.16 1.95 12.16
N LYS A 23 -3.21 1.61 12.91
CA LYS A 23 -3.53 0.24 13.28
C LYS A 23 -4.96 -0.07 12.85
N ASN A 24 -5.23 -1.33 12.50
CA ASN A 24 -6.59 -1.76 12.27
C ASN A 24 -7.43 -1.46 13.53
N GLY A 25 -8.62 -0.89 13.33
CA GLY A 25 -9.57 -0.62 14.40
C GLY A 25 -10.21 -1.90 14.94
N PRO A 26 -11.04 -1.78 15.99
CA PRO A 26 -11.84 -2.90 16.46
C PRO A 26 -12.78 -3.41 15.35
N GLY A 27 -13.07 -4.71 15.37
CA GLY A 27 -14.08 -5.29 14.49
C GLY A 27 -15.47 -4.72 14.76
N VAL A 28 -16.36 -4.81 13.76
CA VAL A 28 -17.74 -4.37 13.90
C VAL A 28 -18.43 -5.23 14.95
N VAL A 29 -19.00 -4.59 15.97
CA VAL A 29 -19.82 -5.26 16.99
C VAL A 29 -21.27 -4.93 16.71
N VAL A 30 -22.06 -5.96 16.38
CA VAL A 30 -23.49 -5.82 16.18
C VAL A 30 -24.20 -6.18 17.50
N PRO A 31 -24.88 -5.23 18.16
CA PRO A 31 -25.54 -5.49 19.43
C PRO A 31 -26.87 -6.25 19.22
N PRO A 32 -27.30 -7.08 20.18
CA PRO A 32 -28.61 -7.73 20.12
C PRO A 32 -29.76 -6.71 20.04
N PRO A 33 -30.87 -7.01 19.34
CA PRO A 33 -31.21 -8.26 18.64
C PRO A 33 -30.70 -8.30 17.18
N LEU A 34 -29.85 -7.35 16.77
CA LEU A 34 -29.36 -7.26 15.41
C LEU A 34 -28.34 -8.37 15.12
N THR A 35 -28.25 -8.77 13.85
CA THR A 35 -27.29 -9.78 13.38
C THR A 35 -26.40 -9.19 12.28
N ASP A 36 -25.17 -9.70 12.19
CA ASP A 36 -24.18 -9.29 11.20
C ASP A 36 -24.35 -9.99 9.84
N THR A 37 -25.36 -10.85 9.70
CA THR A 37 -25.62 -11.72 8.54
C THR A 37 -25.74 -11.02 7.18
N ASN A 38 -26.05 -9.71 7.14
CA ASN A 38 -26.12 -8.93 5.90
C ASN A 38 -25.01 -7.85 5.82
N THR A 39 -23.97 -7.99 6.63
CA THR A 39 -22.83 -7.07 6.61
C THR A 39 -21.83 -7.58 5.58
N SER A 40 -21.45 -6.73 4.64
CA SER A 40 -20.43 -7.08 3.65
C SER A 40 -19.06 -7.23 4.33
N HIS A 41 -18.35 -8.31 4.01
CA HIS A 41 -16.95 -8.55 4.40
C HIS A 41 -15.94 -7.58 3.75
N PHE A 42 -16.41 -6.61 2.96
CA PHE A 42 -15.54 -5.64 2.28
C PHE A 42 -14.64 -4.83 3.25
N TYR A 43 -15.10 -4.61 4.49
CA TYR A 43 -14.35 -3.89 5.51
C TYR A 43 -13.54 -4.81 6.44
N ASP A 44 -13.53 -6.11 6.19
CA ASP A 44 -12.73 -7.05 6.97
C ASP A 44 -11.28 -6.89 6.57
N LEU A 45 -10.57 -6.10 7.38
CA LEU A 45 -9.15 -5.88 7.17
C LEU A 45 -8.38 -7.16 7.49
N PRO A 46 -7.45 -7.59 6.62
CA PRO A 46 -6.60 -8.73 6.91
C PRO A 46 -5.73 -8.45 8.14
N ALA A 47 -5.21 -9.52 8.75
CA ALA A 47 -4.31 -9.41 9.89
C ALA A 47 -3.14 -8.46 9.57
N GLN A 48 -2.99 -7.41 10.38
CA GLN A 48 -1.96 -6.41 10.17
C GLN A 48 -0.57 -7.03 10.36
N GLN A 49 0.23 -7.06 9.30
CA GLN A 49 1.58 -7.60 9.34
C GLN A 49 2.49 -6.64 10.13
N LYS A 50 3.34 -7.19 11.01
CA LYS A 50 4.25 -6.41 11.88
C LYS A 50 5.41 -5.74 11.13
N LYS A 51 5.61 -6.03 9.84
CA LYS A 51 6.79 -5.58 9.08
C LYS A 51 6.43 -4.33 8.26
N HIS A 52 7.24 -3.29 8.37
CA HIS A 52 7.11 -2.08 7.56
C HIS A 52 7.31 -2.43 6.07
N PRO A 53 6.28 -2.28 5.21
CA PRO A 53 6.43 -2.57 3.80
C PRO A 53 7.28 -1.48 3.15
N LYS A 54 8.52 -1.81 2.78
CA LYS A 54 9.32 -1.00 1.87
C LYS A 54 8.88 -1.35 0.46
N VAL A 55 8.08 -0.50 -0.17
CA VAL A 55 7.57 -0.70 -1.52
C VAL A 55 8.23 0.28 -2.48
N SER A 56 8.63 -0.21 -3.66
CA SER A 56 9.03 0.67 -4.75
C SER A 56 7.77 1.15 -5.46
N VAL A 57 7.66 2.46 -5.65
CA VAL A 57 6.60 3.10 -6.45
C VAL A 57 7.06 3.40 -7.88
N VAL A 58 8.30 3.03 -8.22
CA VAL A 58 8.81 3.16 -9.59
C VAL A 58 7.99 2.25 -10.50
N PRO A 59 7.56 2.73 -11.68
CA PRO A 59 6.89 1.89 -12.65
C PRO A 59 7.63 0.57 -12.89
N PRO A 60 6.92 -0.55 -13.02
CA PRO A 60 7.57 -1.83 -13.31
C PRO A 60 8.28 -1.76 -14.67
N PRO A 61 9.40 -2.48 -14.84
CA PRO A 61 10.11 -2.52 -16.12
C PRO A 61 9.25 -3.22 -17.17
N ILE A 62 9.30 -2.72 -18.41
CA ILE A 62 8.67 -3.37 -19.56
C ILE A 62 9.47 -4.64 -19.88
N VAL A 63 8.93 -5.80 -19.54
CA VAL A 63 9.56 -7.09 -19.88
C VAL A 63 9.31 -7.35 -21.37
N THR A 64 10.30 -7.06 -22.22
CA THR A 64 10.23 -7.44 -23.63
C THR A 64 10.69 -8.90 -23.74
N ASN A 65 9.75 -9.85 -23.80
CA ASN A 65 10.07 -11.25 -24.09
C ASN A 65 10.55 -11.34 -25.55
N LYS A 66 11.85 -11.16 -25.79
CA LYS A 66 12.47 -11.53 -27.08
C LYS A 66 12.78 -13.03 -27.05
N GLN A 67 11.76 -13.83 -27.33
CA GLN A 67 11.93 -15.22 -27.74
C GLN A 67 11.11 -15.42 -29.00
N GLU A 68 11.65 -14.98 -30.13
CA GLU A 68 11.20 -15.43 -31.45
C GLU A 68 12.43 -15.72 -32.30
N SER A 69 12.72 -17.02 -32.37
CA SER A 69 13.16 -17.78 -33.55
C SER A 69 14.25 -17.20 -34.45
N LEU A 70 15.44 -17.82 -34.41
CA LEU A 70 16.11 -18.33 -35.61
C LEU A 70 16.66 -19.74 -35.32
#